data_AF-A0A948G9V8-F1
#
_entry.id   AF-A0A948G9V8-F1
#
_cell.length_a   1.000
_cell.length_b   1.000
_cell.length_c   1.000
_cell.angle_alpha   90.00
_cell.angle_beta   90.00
_cell.angle_gamma   90.00
#
_symmetry.space_group_name_H-M   'P 1'
#
loop_
_entity.id
_entity.type
_entity.pdbx_description
1 polymer ?
#
loop_
_entity_poly.entity_id
_entity_poly.type
_entity_poly.pdbx_seq_one_letter_code
_entity_poly.pdbx_strand_id
1 'polypeptide(L)'
;MAKRIVIIVFIICLSANFAYAQANYDKDLRAVRLKIFLDRYPFSPLRGHEQEILYCADKFNLDYRLYVAIAGAESTFGKKYPKATSNLTGYNSCNTTFDSIYKNIYETHKLIGTAKWYKKYRQTRKIEDLVYTYKGVPPYAHYIRNIRYTLDAISAIPIKEEKKKAEQAYIKNRIRQAQQEELSAWGAIQYDDFEAGEKSALNREVAQQK
;
A
#
# COMPACT_ATOMS: atom_id res chain seq x y z
N MET A 1 2.45 21.61 31.82
CA MET A 1 1.24 21.04 31.19
C MET A 1 1.34 20.92 29.66
N ALA A 2 1.91 21.90 28.93
CA ALA A 2 2.01 21.88 27.46
C ALA A 2 2.69 20.64 26.84
N LYS A 3 3.73 20.07 27.48
CA LYS A 3 4.45 18.88 26.97
C LYS A 3 3.58 17.61 26.87
N ARG A 4 2.53 17.46 27.69
CA ARG A 4 1.64 16.30 27.65
C ARG A 4 0.61 16.38 26.52
N ILE A 5 0.19 17.59 26.13
CA ILE A 5 -0.78 17.81 25.05
C ILE A 5 -0.14 17.55 23.69
N VAL A 6 1.13 17.96 23.49
CA VAL A 6 1.87 17.73 22.23
C VAL A 6 2.07 16.24 21.94
N ILE A 7 2.36 15.43 22.97
CA ILE A 7 2.56 13.98 22.81
C ILE A 7 1.25 13.29 22.43
N ILE A 8 0.12 13.69 23.01
CA ILE A 8 -1.20 13.10 22.72
C ILE A 8 -1.63 13.42 21.28
N VAL A 9 -1.45 14.67 20.82
CA VAL A 9 -1.75 15.05 19.43
C VAL A 9 -0.88 14.28 18.43
N PHE A 10 0.41 14.08 18.74
CA PHE A 10 1.32 13.33 17.87
C PHE A 10 0.94 11.85 17.76
N ILE A 11 0.49 11.22 18.87
CA ILE A 11 0.02 9.82 18.88
C ILE A 11 -1.30 9.67 18.10
N ILE A 12 -2.22 10.63 18.19
CA ILE A 12 -3.47 10.63 17.42
C ILE A 12 -3.19 10.79 15.92
N CYS A 13 -2.25 11.66 15.52
CA CYS A 13 -1.85 11.81 14.12
C CYS A 13 -1.13 10.57 13.55
N LEU A 14 -0.34 9.85 14.36
CA LEU A 14 0.32 8.62 13.94
C LEU A 14 -0.70 7.48 13.70
N SER A 15 -1.70 7.36 14.58
CA SER A 15 -2.72 6.31 14.49
C SER A 15 -3.71 6.52 13.34
N ALA A 16 -4.05 7.77 12.99
CA ALA A 16 -4.90 8.09 11.84
C ALA A 16 -4.22 7.72 10.50
N ASN A 17 -2.91 7.96 10.36
CA ASN A 17 -2.15 7.56 9.17
C ASN A 17 -2.06 6.03 9.02
N PHE A 18 -1.91 5.31 10.14
CA PHE A 18 -1.91 3.85 10.14
C PHE A 18 -3.28 3.29 9.74
N ALA A 19 -4.38 3.84 10.27
CA ALA A 19 -5.74 3.44 9.89
C ALA A 19 -6.05 3.75 8.42
N TYR A 20 -5.57 4.87 7.88
CA TYR A 20 -5.73 5.21 6.45
C TYR A 20 -4.93 4.27 5.53
N ALA A 21 -3.71 3.91 5.94
CA ALA A 21 -2.90 2.91 5.24
C ALA A 21 -3.57 1.51 5.28
N GLN A 22 -4.12 1.12 6.43
CA GLN A 22 -4.87 -0.13 6.59
C GLN A 22 -6.17 -0.13 5.76
N ALA A 23 -6.91 0.98 5.70
CA ALA A 23 -8.14 1.09 4.90
C ALA A 23 -7.89 1.04 3.38
N ASN A 24 -6.66 1.33 2.92
CA ASN A 24 -6.26 1.15 1.53
C ASN A 24 -5.66 -0.24 1.26
N TYR A 25 -5.23 -0.97 2.30
CA TYR A 25 -4.76 -2.36 2.19
C TYR A 25 -5.79 -3.26 1.52
N ASP A 26 -7.06 -3.15 1.93
CA ASP A 26 -8.16 -3.95 1.39
C ASP A 26 -8.63 -3.51 -0.01
N LYS A 27 -8.11 -2.39 -0.53
CA LYS A 27 -8.50 -1.87 -1.85
C LYS A 27 -7.50 -2.22 -2.95
N ASP A 28 -6.21 -2.39 -2.61
CA ASP A 28 -5.20 -2.71 -3.62
C ASP A 28 -5.05 -4.23 -3.80
N LEU A 29 -5.67 -4.73 -4.86
CA LEU A 29 -5.59 -6.14 -5.24
C LEU A 29 -4.16 -6.63 -5.50
N ARG A 30 -3.20 -5.73 -5.78
CA ARG A 30 -1.77 -6.07 -5.89
C ARG A 30 -1.21 -6.49 -4.53
N ALA A 31 -1.57 -5.79 -3.45
CA ALA A 31 -1.12 -6.11 -2.10
C ALA A 31 -1.68 -7.46 -1.66
N VAL A 32 -2.95 -7.72 -1.97
CA VAL A 32 -3.58 -9.02 -1.73
C VAL A 32 -2.81 -10.15 -2.43
N ARG A 33 -2.45 -9.96 -3.71
CA ARG A 33 -1.63 -10.93 -4.44
C ARG A 33 -0.25 -11.12 -3.83
N LEU A 34 0.44 -10.04 -3.47
CA LEU A 34 1.73 -10.12 -2.78
C LEU A 34 1.61 -10.88 -1.47
N LYS A 35 0.58 -10.59 -0.68
CA LYS A 35 0.33 -11.23 0.62
C LYS A 35 0.13 -12.74 0.44
N ILE A 36 -0.80 -13.14 -0.43
CA ILE A 36 -1.06 -14.56 -0.75
C ILE A 36 0.21 -15.24 -1.25
N PHE A 37 0.99 -14.56 -2.09
CA PHE A 37 2.25 -15.09 -2.58
C PHE A 37 3.26 -15.32 -1.46
N LEU A 38 3.51 -14.29 -0.63
CA LEU A 38 4.52 -14.28 0.43
C LEU A 38 4.15 -15.18 1.62
N ASP A 39 2.86 -15.41 1.87
CA ASP A 39 2.39 -16.34 2.90
C ASP A 39 2.81 -17.80 2.62
N ARG A 40 3.17 -18.14 1.37
CA ARG A 40 3.78 -19.44 1.03
C ARG A 40 5.20 -19.62 1.55
N TYR A 41 5.85 -18.54 2.00
CA TYR A 41 7.22 -18.53 2.51
C TYR A 41 7.20 -18.17 3.99
N PRO A 42 6.85 -19.12 4.87
CA PRO A 42 6.89 -18.87 6.31
C PRO A 42 8.31 -18.44 6.70
N PHE A 43 8.41 -17.47 7.61
CA PHE A 43 9.65 -16.84 8.05
C PHE A 43 10.34 -15.90 7.05
N SER A 44 9.74 -15.64 5.87
CA SER A 44 10.22 -14.55 5.02
C SER A 44 10.04 -13.21 5.77
N PRO A 45 11.09 -12.39 5.89
CA PRO A 45 11.00 -11.04 6.44
C PRO A 45 10.25 -10.08 5.50
N LEU A 46 9.83 -10.50 4.31
CA LEU A 46 9.00 -9.69 3.41
C LEU A 46 7.51 -9.74 3.75
N ARG A 47 7.07 -10.71 4.56
CA ARG A 47 5.67 -10.79 4.99
C ARG A 47 5.32 -9.56 5.83
N GLY A 48 4.20 -8.91 5.49
CA GLY A 48 3.80 -7.66 6.14
C GLY A 48 4.40 -6.39 5.51
N HIS A 49 5.33 -6.53 4.55
CA HIS A 49 5.91 -5.41 3.82
C HIS A 49 5.25 -5.21 2.43
N GLU A 50 4.08 -5.79 2.18
CA GLU A 50 3.41 -5.73 0.87
C GLU A 50 3.14 -4.28 0.45
N GLN A 51 2.66 -3.46 1.39
CA GLN A 51 2.36 -2.04 1.13
C GLN A 51 3.61 -1.22 0.88
N GLU A 52 4.69 -1.51 1.58
CA GLU A 52 5.96 -0.82 1.37
C GLU A 52 6.56 -1.13 -0.01
N ILE A 53 6.43 -2.40 -0.44
CA ILE A 53 6.80 -2.83 -1.79
C ILE A 53 5.95 -2.09 -2.83
N LEU A 54 4.63 -2.05 -2.66
CA LEU A 54 3.74 -1.31 -3.58
C LEU A 54 4.07 0.18 -3.61
N TYR A 55 4.22 0.81 -2.44
CA TYR A 55 4.57 2.22 -2.32
C TYR A 55 5.86 2.54 -3.08
N CYS A 56 6.90 1.73 -2.88
CA CYS A 56 8.17 1.92 -3.58
C CYS A 56 8.04 1.65 -5.08
N ALA A 57 7.26 0.64 -5.47
CA ALA A 57 7.01 0.33 -6.86
C ALA A 57 6.31 1.48 -7.58
N ASP A 58 5.25 2.04 -6.99
CA ASP A 58 4.53 3.19 -7.56
C ASP A 58 5.43 4.43 -7.60
N LYS A 59 6.15 4.71 -6.50
CA LYS A 59 7.07 5.85 -6.39
C LYS A 59 8.18 5.84 -7.45
N PHE A 60 8.72 4.67 -7.76
CA PHE A 60 9.82 4.51 -8.72
C PHE A 60 9.37 3.95 -10.08
N ASN A 61 8.06 3.91 -10.35
CA ASN A 61 7.45 3.38 -11.57
C ASN A 61 7.96 1.97 -11.95
N LEU A 62 8.05 1.10 -10.95
CA LEU A 62 8.47 -0.29 -11.09
C LEU A 62 7.28 -1.24 -11.20
N ASP A 63 7.51 -2.40 -11.83
CA ASP A 63 6.58 -3.52 -11.67
C ASP A 63 6.63 -3.98 -10.21
N TYR A 64 5.51 -3.91 -9.51
CA TYR A 64 5.42 -4.21 -8.08
C TYR A 64 5.85 -5.64 -7.71
N ARG A 65 5.85 -6.56 -8.67
CA ARG A 65 6.28 -7.94 -8.50
C ARG A 65 7.80 -8.08 -8.55
N LEU A 66 8.50 -7.11 -9.14
CA LEU A 66 9.90 -7.25 -9.51
C LEU A 66 10.83 -7.34 -8.30
N TYR A 67 10.61 -6.51 -7.28
CA TYR A 67 11.44 -6.59 -6.07
C TYR A 67 11.32 -7.95 -5.39
N VAL A 68 10.10 -8.49 -5.27
CA VAL A 68 9.86 -9.83 -4.73
C VAL A 68 10.54 -10.91 -5.58
N ALA A 69 10.52 -10.75 -6.90
CA ALA A 69 11.21 -11.65 -7.84
C ALA A 69 12.74 -11.64 -7.67
N ILE A 70 13.34 -10.46 -7.49
CA ILE A 70 14.78 -10.30 -7.21
C ILE A 70 15.11 -10.91 -5.84
N ALA A 71 14.38 -10.57 -4.79
CA ALA A 71 14.60 -11.16 -3.47
C ALA A 71 14.42 -12.69 -3.47
N GLY A 72 13.49 -13.21 -4.27
CA GLY A 72 13.33 -14.64 -4.55
C GLY A 72 14.59 -15.27 -5.12
N ALA A 73 15.16 -14.64 -6.15
CA ALA A 73 16.35 -15.14 -6.83
C ALA A 73 17.64 -15.02 -5.99
N GLU A 74 17.77 -13.98 -5.18
CA GLU A 74 18.98 -13.67 -4.39
C GLU A 74 19.00 -14.36 -3.03
N SER A 75 17.87 -14.38 -2.33
CA SER A 75 17.79 -14.82 -0.93
C SER A 75 16.66 -15.80 -0.63
N THR A 76 16.04 -16.39 -1.66
CA THR A 76 14.85 -17.24 -1.49
C THR A 76 13.77 -16.48 -0.70
N PHE A 77 13.46 -15.25 -1.14
CA PHE A 77 12.50 -14.34 -0.52
C PHE A 77 12.89 -13.96 0.92
N GLY A 78 14.18 -13.80 1.19
CA GLY A 78 14.69 -13.49 2.53
C GLY A 78 14.76 -14.70 3.48
N LYS A 79 14.64 -15.94 2.99
CA LYS A 79 14.93 -17.13 3.81
C LYS A 79 16.43 -17.32 4.02
N LYS A 80 17.25 -16.87 3.06
CA LYS A 80 18.71 -17.01 3.04
C LYS A 80 19.36 -15.65 2.77
N TYR A 81 19.51 -14.83 3.81
CA TYR A 81 20.26 -13.58 3.74
C TYR A 81 21.06 -13.38 5.03
N PRO A 82 22.13 -12.56 5.01
CA PRO A 82 22.84 -12.18 6.22
C PRO A 82 21.91 -11.33 7.10
N LYS A 83 21.35 -11.92 8.16
CA LYS A 83 20.35 -11.23 9.02
C LYS A 83 20.85 -9.90 9.58
N ALA A 84 22.14 -9.80 9.86
CA ALA A 84 22.77 -8.57 10.38
C ALA A 84 22.75 -7.39 9.38
N THR A 85 22.61 -7.66 8.08
CA THR A 85 22.67 -6.60 7.05
C THR A 85 21.30 -6.17 6.54
N SER A 86 20.23 -6.92 6.83
CA SER A 86 18.90 -6.67 6.24
C SER A 86 18.93 -6.53 4.70
N ASN A 87 19.88 -7.19 4.02
CA ASN A 87 20.09 -7.07 2.59
C ASN A 87 19.57 -8.32 1.86
N LEU A 88 18.36 -8.23 1.31
CA LEU A 88 17.62 -9.36 0.74
C LEU A 88 17.89 -9.56 -0.75
N THR A 89 18.46 -8.55 -1.40
CA THR A 89 18.56 -8.44 -2.86
C THR A 89 20.01 -8.44 -3.34
N GLY A 90 20.97 -8.67 -2.45
CA GLY A 90 22.38 -8.64 -2.81
C GLY A 90 22.88 -7.24 -3.16
N TYR A 91 22.21 -6.18 -2.68
CA TYR A 91 22.56 -4.80 -2.96
C TYR A 91 24.04 -4.55 -2.62
N ASN A 92 24.79 -3.99 -3.58
CA ASN A 92 26.23 -3.75 -3.45
C ASN A 92 27.02 -5.01 -3.00
N SER A 93 26.70 -6.17 -3.59
CA SER A 93 27.33 -7.46 -3.26
C SER A 93 27.22 -7.83 -1.78
N CYS A 94 26.08 -7.53 -1.14
CA CYS A 94 25.84 -7.71 0.29
C CYS A 94 26.72 -6.86 1.24
N ASN A 95 27.54 -5.94 0.73
CA ASN A 95 28.42 -5.09 1.54
C ASN A 95 27.71 -3.90 2.21
N THR A 96 26.42 -3.72 1.92
CA THR A 96 25.60 -2.69 2.56
C THR A 96 24.71 -3.31 3.63
N THR A 97 24.81 -2.77 4.84
CA THR A 97 23.86 -3.00 5.95
C THR A 97 22.77 -1.94 5.89
N PHE A 98 21.53 -2.39 5.99
CA PHE A 98 20.35 -1.54 6.06
C PHE A 98 19.77 -1.56 7.48
N ASP A 99 19.32 -0.39 7.93
CA ASP A 99 18.68 -0.22 9.24
C ASP A 99 17.36 -1.00 9.37
N SER A 100 16.75 -1.35 8.23
CA SER A 100 15.49 -2.10 8.17
C SER A 100 15.27 -2.78 6.82
N ILE A 101 14.35 -3.75 6.80
CA ILE A 101 13.84 -4.37 5.56
C ILE A 101 13.26 -3.31 4.63
N TYR A 102 12.47 -2.36 5.17
CA TYR A 102 11.94 -1.23 4.41
C TYR A 102 13.04 -0.45 3.69
N LYS A 103 14.15 -0.16 4.37
CA LYS A 103 15.26 0.58 3.77
C LYS A 103 15.90 -0.19 2.61
N ASN A 104 16.05 -1.51 2.73
CA ASN A 104 16.49 -2.35 1.62
C ASN A 104 15.49 -2.35 0.45
N ILE A 105 14.18 -2.46 0.73
CA ILE A 105 13.11 -2.31 -0.26
C ILE A 105 13.27 -0.99 -1.01
N TYR A 106 13.31 0.12 -0.28
CA TYR A 106 13.36 1.47 -0.83
C TYR A 106 14.60 1.70 -1.71
N GLU A 107 15.80 1.42 -1.20
CA GLU A 107 17.03 1.67 -1.96
C GLU A 107 17.17 0.75 -3.17
N THR A 108 16.69 -0.49 -3.08
CA THR A 108 16.67 -1.39 -4.24
C THR A 108 15.71 -0.88 -5.31
N HIS A 109 14.50 -0.46 -4.94
CA HIS A 109 13.56 0.12 -5.91
C HIS A 109 14.11 1.41 -6.53
N LYS A 110 14.74 2.27 -5.74
CA LYS A 110 15.39 3.49 -6.24
C LYS A 110 16.48 3.18 -7.25
N LEU A 111 17.35 2.22 -6.94
CA LEU A 111 18.44 1.79 -7.82
C LEU A 111 17.88 1.27 -9.15
N ILE A 112 16.88 0.39 -9.12
CA ILE A 112 16.28 -0.18 -10.33
C ILE A 112 15.52 0.91 -11.12
N GLY A 113 14.68 1.70 -10.47
CA GLY A 113 13.79 2.67 -11.13
C GLY A 113 14.52 3.84 -11.78
N THR A 114 15.68 4.22 -11.26
CA THR A 114 16.51 5.28 -11.84
C THR A 114 17.50 4.77 -12.90
N ALA A 115 17.62 3.45 -13.08
CA ALA A 115 18.59 2.87 -13.98
C ALA A 115 18.13 2.84 -15.46
N LYS A 116 19.07 3.16 -16.37
CA LYS A 116 18.83 3.11 -17.82
C LYS A 116 18.43 1.71 -18.32
N TRP A 117 18.99 0.65 -17.73
CA TRP A 117 18.71 -0.73 -18.13
C TRP A 117 17.28 -1.16 -17.78
N TYR A 118 16.69 -0.64 -16.69
CA TYR A 118 15.30 -0.92 -16.38
C TYR A 118 14.35 -0.23 -17.36
N LYS A 119 14.67 1.01 -17.76
CA LYS A 119 13.96 1.71 -18.83
C LYS A 119 13.99 0.90 -20.14
N LYS A 120 15.15 0.34 -20.50
CA LYS A 120 15.29 -0.56 -21.66
C LYS A 120 14.40 -1.79 -21.52
N TYR A 121 14.47 -2.50 -20.39
CA TYR A 121 13.60 -3.66 -20.10
C TYR A 121 12.11 -3.31 -20.23
N ARG A 122 11.67 -2.14 -19.75
CA ARG A 122 10.27 -1.71 -19.87
C ARG A 122 9.83 -1.53 -21.31
N GLN A 123 10.74 -1.11 -22.20
CA GLN A 123 10.48 -0.94 -23.63
C GLN A 123 10.50 -2.26 -24.38
N THR A 124 11.50 -3.11 -24.13
CA THR A 124 11.71 -4.35 -24.88
C THR A 124 10.93 -5.54 -24.34
N ARG A 125 10.54 -5.50 -23.06
CA ARG A 125 9.99 -6.61 -22.28
C ARG A 125 10.91 -7.84 -22.22
N LYS A 126 12.19 -7.71 -22.61
CA LYS A 126 13.19 -8.77 -22.55
C LYS A 126 13.86 -8.77 -21.19
N ILE A 127 13.59 -9.78 -20.37
CA ILE A 127 14.09 -9.85 -18.99
C ILE A 127 15.63 -9.85 -18.91
N GLU A 128 16.29 -10.25 -20.00
CA GLU A 128 17.74 -10.25 -20.17
C GLU A 128 18.31 -8.82 -20.09
N ASP A 129 17.60 -7.81 -20.59
CA ASP A 129 18.01 -6.39 -20.52
C ASP A 129 18.11 -5.90 -19.07
N LEU A 130 17.29 -6.47 -18.18
CA LEU A 130 17.35 -6.26 -16.74
C LEU A 130 18.45 -7.11 -16.10
N VAL A 131 18.42 -8.43 -16.33
CA VAL A 131 19.23 -9.39 -15.56
C VAL A 131 20.71 -9.27 -15.83
N TYR A 132 21.12 -9.11 -17.09
CA TYR A 132 22.56 -9.07 -17.43
C TYR A 132 23.26 -7.89 -16.76
N THR A 133 22.57 -6.75 -16.63
CA THR A 133 23.14 -5.58 -15.96
C THR A 133 23.01 -5.65 -14.45
N TYR A 134 21.85 -6.06 -13.92
CA TYR A 134 21.61 -6.09 -12.48
C TYR A 134 22.46 -7.17 -11.78
N LYS A 135 22.47 -8.38 -12.33
CA LYS A 135 23.27 -9.50 -11.79
C LYS A 135 24.75 -9.34 -12.12
N GLY A 136 25.07 -8.81 -13.29
CA GLY A 136 26.43 -8.54 -13.76
C GLY A 136 27.26 -9.77 -14.15
N VAL A 137 27.03 -10.93 -13.50
CA VAL A 137 27.84 -12.14 -13.68
C VAL A 137 27.01 -13.39 -13.97
N PRO A 138 27.45 -14.28 -14.88
CA PRO A 138 26.80 -15.56 -15.13
C PRO A 138 26.96 -16.52 -13.93
N PRO A 139 26.15 -17.59 -13.82
CA PRO A 139 25.10 -18.00 -14.78
C PRO A 139 23.78 -17.22 -14.61
N TYR A 140 23.17 -16.88 -15.75
CA TYR A 140 21.91 -16.10 -15.78
C TYR A 140 20.65 -16.96 -15.83
N ALA A 141 20.73 -18.18 -16.36
CA ALA A 141 19.55 -18.99 -16.69
C ALA A 141 18.65 -19.27 -15.48
N HIS A 142 19.24 -19.68 -14.35
CA HIS A 142 18.49 -19.91 -13.10
C HIS A 142 17.86 -18.62 -12.57
N TYR A 143 18.59 -17.51 -12.65
CA TYR A 143 18.13 -16.20 -12.19
C TYR A 143 16.92 -15.71 -13.01
N ILE A 144 17.04 -15.76 -14.34
CA ILE A 144 15.96 -15.43 -15.28
C ILE A 144 14.73 -16.30 -15.01
N ARG A 145 14.92 -17.61 -14.82
CA ARG A 145 13.84 -18.55 -14.51
C ARG A 145 13.11 -18.17 -13.22
N ASN A 146 13.83 -17.86 -12.15
CA ASN A 146 13.23 -17.50 -10.86
C ASN A 146 12.48 -16.17 -10.92
N ILE A 147 13.01 -15.20 -11.67
CA ILE A 147 12.31 -13.94 -11.88
C ILE A 147 11.01 -14.18 -12.64
N ARG A 148 11.05 -14.87 -13.80
CA ARG A 148 9.85 -15.18 -14.59
C ARG A 148 8.82 -15.94 -13.76
N TYR A 149 9.24 -17.01 -13.10
CA TYR A 149 8.37 -17.78 -12.20
C TYR A 149 7.67 -16.89 -11.18
N THR A 150 8.40 -16.00 -10.50
CA THR A 150 7.80 -15.14 -9.47
C THR A 150 6.81 -14.13 -10.07
N LEU A 151 7.18 -13.47 -11.16
CA LEU A 151 6.30 -12.52 -11.84
C LEU A 151 4.99 -13.20 -12.26
N ASP A 152 5.09 -14.38 -12.87
CA ASP A 152 3.94 -15.12 -13.38
C ASP A 152 3.09 -15.69 -12.24
N ALA A 153 3.74 -16.27 -11.23
CA ALA A 153 3.07 -16.87 -10.08
C ALA A 153 2.34 -15.84 -9.21
N ILE A 154 2.80 -14.58 -9.14
CA ILE A 154 2.03 -13.49 -8.49
C ILE A 154 0.84 -13.08 -9.36
N SER A 155 1.04 -12.93 -10.68
CA SER A 155 -0.02 -12.52 -11.60
C SER A 155 -1.15 -13.56 -11.74
N ALA A 156 -0.81 -14.84 -11.65
CA ALA A 156 -1.75 -15.94 -11.75
C ALA A 156 -2.62 -16.12 -10.49
N ILE A 157 -2.33 -15.43 -9.39
CA ILE A 157 -3.13 -15.54 -8.16
C ILE A 157 -4.56 -15.04 -8.45
N PRO A 158 -5.58 -15.91 -8.29
CA PRO A 158 -6.97 -15.52 -8.45
C PRO A 158 -7.36 -14.60 -7.30
N ILE A 159 -8.05 -13.52 -7.65
CA ILE A 159 -8.52 -12.49 -6.71
C ILE A 159 -10.00 -12.18 -6.93
N LYS A 160 -10.76 -13.11 -7.54
CA LYS A 160 -12.16 -12.88 -7.93
C LYS A 160 -13.04 -12.63 -6.71
N GLU A 161 -12.89 -13.45 -5.69
CA GLU A 161 -13.68 -13.33 -4.46
C GLU A 161 -13.26 -12.11 -3.64
N GLU A 162 -11.98 -11.81 -3.57
CA GLU A 162 -11.44 -10.63 -2.90
C GLU A 162 -11.89 -9.35 -3.60
N LYS A 163 -11.88 -9.33 -4.94
CA LYS A 163 -12.42 -8.23 -5.74
C LYS A 163 -13.91 -8.04 -5.48
N LYS A 164 -14.70 -9.12 -5.48
CA LYS A 164 -16.14 -9.07 -5.20
C LYS A 164 -16.42 -8.56 -3.79
N LYS A 165 -15.67 -9.02 -2.78
CA LYS A 165 -15.76 -8.53 -1.40
C LYS A 165 -15.40 -7.06 -1.29
N ALA A 166 -14.33 -6.61 -1.94
CA ALA A 166 -13.92 -5.22 -1.97
C ALA A 166 -14.99 -4.32 -2.60
N GLU A 167 -15.60 -4.78 -3.71
CA GLU A 167 -16.70 -4.08 -4.39
C GLU A 167 -17.96 -4.00 -3.52
N GLN A 168 -18.36 -5.10 -2.88
CA GLN A 168 -19.49 -5.13 -1.94
C GLN A 168 -19.26 -4.21 -0.74
N ALA A 169 -18.05 -4.21 -0.18
CA ALA A 169 -17.68 -3.33 0.93
C ALA A 169 -17.74 -1.85 0.52
N TYR A 170 -17.28 -1.51 -0.68
CA TYR A 170 -17.38 -0.17 -1.24
C TYR A 170 -18.85 0.29 -1.37
N ILE A 171 -19.71 -0.52 -1.99
CA ILE A 171 -21.14 -0.22 -2.15
C ILE A 171 -21.80 0.00 -0.78
N LYS A 172 -21.54 -0.89 0.18
CA LYS A 172 -22.08 -0.78 1.54
C LYS A 172 -21.66 0.52 2.24
N ASN A 173 -20.39 0.90 2.11
CA ASN A 173 -19.89 2.14 2.69
C ASN A 173 -20.49 3.38 2.01
N ARG A 174 -20.70 3.34 0.69
CA ARG A 174 -21.32 4.47 -0.02
C ARG A 174 -22.79 4.63 0.34
N ILE A 175 -23.53 3.54 0.50
CA ILE A 175 -24.92 3.58 1.00
C ILE A 175 -24.97 4.19 2.39
N ARG A 176 -24.07 3.76 3.29
CA ARG A 176 -24.00 4.30 4.65
C ARG A 176 -23.74 5.81 4.67
N GLN A 177 -22.82 6.28 3.81
CA GLN A 177 -22.55 7.71 3.67
C GLN A 177 -23.77 8.47 3.16
N ALA A 178 -24.45 7.96 2.12
CA ALA A 178 -25.66 8.58 1.60
C ALA A 178 -26.77 8.66 2.66
N GLN A 179 -26.97 7.62 3.46
CA GLN A 179 -27.92 7.62 4.58
C GLN A 179 -27.56 8.64 5.66
N GLN A 180 -26.27 8.81 5.96
CA GLN A 180 -25.80 9.83 6.90
C GLN A 180 -25.99 11.25 6.36
N GLU A 181 -25.69 11.47 5.07
CA GLU A 181 -25.93 12.72 4.36
C GLU A 181 -27.43 13.07 4.37
N GLU A 182 -28.31 12.10 4.08
CA GLU A 182 -29.76 12.26 4.11
C GLU A 182 -30.28 12.58 5.53
N LEU A 183 -29.87 11.82 6.55
CA LEU A 183 -30.24 12.09 7.94
C LEU A 183 -29.79 13.48 8.41
N SER A 184 -28.61 13.92 7.96
CA SER A 184 -28.09 15.25 8.27
C SER A 184 -28.90 16.34 7.57
N ALA A 185 -29.31 16.12 6.32
CA ALA A 185 -30.17 17.03 5.57
C ALA A 185 -31.58 17.13 6.20
N TRP A 186 -32.18 16.00 6.59
CA TRP A 186 -33.45 15.99 7.31
C TRP A 186 -33.37 16.69 8.66
N GLY A 187 -32.29 16.46 9.42
CA GLY A 187 -32.05 17.17 10.67
C GLY A 187 -31.92 18.69 10.47
N ALA A 188 -31.26 19.12 9.38
CA ALA A 188 -31.15 20.53 9.04
C ALA A 188 -32.52 21.15 8.67
N ILE A 189 -33.34 20.46 7.87
CA ILE A 189 -34.69 20.91 7.50
C ILE A 189 -35.57 21.05 8.74
N GLN A 190 -35.58 20.05 9.64
CA GLN A 190 -36.36 20.12 10.87
C GLN A 190 -35.94 21.27 11.78
N TYR A 191 -34.65 21.59 11.79
CA TYR A 191 -34.12 22.72 12.56
C TYR A 191 -34.56 24.07 11.96
N ASP A 192 -34.51 24.22 10.63
CA ASP A 192 -34.98 25.42 9.92
C ASP A 192 -36.50 25.64 10.11
N ASP A 193 -37.29 24.58 10.04
CA ASP A 193 -38.74 24.62 10.27
C ASP A 193 -39.08 25.00 11.72
N PHE A 194 -38.31 24.49 12.68
CA PHE A 194 -38.45 24.85 14.10
C PHE A 194 -38.12 26.33 14.34
N GLU A 195 -37.00 26.84 13.80
CA GLU A 195 -36.65 28.25 13.90
C GLU A 195 -37.70 29.18 13.24
N ALA A 196 -38.26 28.78 12.09
CA ALA A 196 -39.32 29.51 11.42
C ALA A 196 -40.61 29.54 12.27
N GLY A 197 -40.93 28.42 12.92
CA GLY A 197 -42.04 28.30 13.86
C GLY A 197 -41.89 29.19 15.10
N GLU A 198 -40.73 29.20 15.74
CA GLU A 198 -40.44 30.08 16.89
C GLU A 198 -40.53 31.56 16.51
N LYS A 199 -39.95 31.97 15.39
CA LYS A 199 -40.05 33.36 14.89
C LYS A 199 -41.50 33.76 14.62
N SER A 200 -42.31 32.84 14.08
CA SER A 200 -43.75 33.06 13.84
C SER A 200 -44.55 33.22 15.15
N ALA A 201 -44.25 32.41 16.17
CA ALA A 201 -44.90 32.48 17.47
C ALA A 201 -44.56 33.78 18.19
N LEU A 202 -43.27 34.16 18.22
CA LEU A 202 -42.79 35.40 18.80
C LEU A 202 -43.47 36.63 18.18
N ASN A 203 -43.59 36.67 16.85
CA ASN A 203 -44.25 37.77 16.14
C ASN A 203 -45.75 37.87 16.46
N ARG A 204 -46.43 36.75 16.76
CA ARG A 204 -47.85 36.74 17.16
C ARG A 204 -48.06 37.26 18.57
N GLU A 205 -47.20 36.86 19.52
CA GLU A 205 -47.25 37.39 20.89
C GLU A 205 -47.01 38.91 20.93
N VAL A 206 -46.03 39.40 20.18
CA VAL A 206 -45.74 40.84 20.06
C VAL A 206 -46.93 41.60 19.44
N ALA A 207 -47.68 40.98 18.53
CA ALA A 207 -48.87 41.59 17.92
C ALA A 207 -50.09 41.64 18.86
N GLN A 208 -50.21 40.72 19.83
CA GLN A 208 -51.32 40.68 20.80
C GLN A 208 -51.13 41.64 21.99
N GLN A 209 -49.92 42.15 22.19
CA GLN A 209 -49.59 43.09 23.27
C GLN A 209 -49.74 44.58 22.86
N LYS A 210 -50.24 44.85 21.64
CA LYS A 210 -50.52 46.19 21.12
C LYS A 210 -52.02 46.41 21.00
#